data_AF-T0JM71-F1
#
_entry.id   AF-T0JM71-F1
#
_cell.length_a   1.000
_cell.length_b   1.000
_cell.length_c   1.000
_cell.angle_alpha   90.00
_cell.angle_beta   90.00
_cell.angle_gamma   90.00
#
_symmetry.space_group_name_H-M   'P 1'
#
loop_
_entity.id
_entity.type
_entity.pdbx_description
1 polymer ?
#
loop_
_entity_poly.entity_id
_entity_poly.type
_entity_poly.pdbx_seq_one_letter_code
_entity_poly.pdbx_strand_id
1 'polypeptide(L)' 'MNSIKHIQNALDELDGEVQKILIDWSIPLNEKDNLMLPILQQKRVLTQTLEDLTYLRDNPPKPNQPCGISKYRED' A
#
# COMPACT_ATOMS: atom_id res chain seq x y z
N MET A 1 -7.27 -7.85 -11.67
CA MET A 1 -7.31 -8.31 -10.25
C MET A 1 -8.06 -7.28 -9.44
N ASN A 2 -9.13 -7.65 -8.73
CA ASN A 2 -9.91 -6.71 -7.93
C ASN A 2 -9.07 -6.05 -6.82
N SER A 3 -8.11 -6.79 -6.26
CA SER A 3 -7.20 -6.30 -5.22
C SER A 3 -6.40 -5.05 -5.63
N ILE A 4 -5.90 -4.99 -6.88
CA ILE A 4 -5.19 -3.81 -7.41
C ILE A 4 -6.10 -2.59 -7.41
N LYS A 5 -7.36 -2.75 -7.85
CA LYS A 5 -8.35 -1.66 -7.85
C LYS A 5 -8.66 -1.18 -6.43
N HIS A 6 -8.82 -2.09 -5.47
CA HIS A 6 -9.07 -1.73 -4.07
C HIS A 6 -7.91 -0.94 -3.46
N ILE A 7 -6.67 -1.32 -3.75
CA ILE A 7 -5.48 -0.60 -3.27
C ILE A 7 -5.37 0.77 -3.93
N GLN A 8 -5.64 0.88 -5.24
CA GLN A 8 -5.63 2.17 -5.93
C GLN A 8 -6.65 3.13 -5.31
N ASN A 9 -7.89 2.67 -5.09
CA ASN A 9 -8.92 3.47 -4.43
C ASN A 9 -8.50 3.88 -3.01
N ALA A 10 -7.92 2.97 -2.24
CA ALA A 10 -7.45 3.27 -0.89
C ALA A 10 -6.32 4.32 -0.89
N LEU A 11 -5.41 4.27 -1.86
CA LEU A 11 -4.37 5.30 -2.04
C LEU A 11 -4.98 6.67 -2.36
N ASP A 12 -5.98 6.72 -3.23
CA ASP A 12 -6.71 7.96 -3.57
C ASP A 12 -7.46 8.53 -2.35
N GLU A 13 -8.05 7.67 -1.53
CA GLU A 13 -8.72 8.04 -0.28
C GLU A 13 -7.74 8.65 0.73
N LEU A 14 -6.58 8.01 0.93
CA LEU A 14 -5.52 8.53 1.81
C LEU A 14 -4.99 9.89 1.33
N ASP A 15 -4.85 10.09 0.02
CA ASP A 15 -4.47 11.38 -0.55
C ASP A 15 -5.52 12.47 -0.29
N GLY A 16 -6.81 12.11 -0.37
CA GLY A 16 -7.89 12.98 0.02
C GLY A 16 -7.85 13.38 1.50
N GLU A 17 -7.46 12.47 2.39
CA GLU A 17 -7.30 12.76 3.83
C GLU A 17 -6.12 13.70 4.10
N VAL A 18 -4.97 13.46 3.48
CA VAL A 18 -3.82 14.38 3.56
C VAL A 18 -4.21 15.77 3.08
N GLN A 19 -4.92 15.86 1.95
CA GLN A 19 -5.35 17.15 1.42
C GLN A 19 -6.29 17.88 2.39
N LYS A 20 -7.24 17.18 3.04
CA LYS A 20 -8.12 17.77 4.05
C LYS A 20 -7.33 18.37 5.22
N ILE A 21 -6.32 17.67 5.72
CA ILE A 21 -5.46 18.17 6.81
C ILE A 21 -4.67 19.40 6.36
N LEU A 22 -4.13 19.37 5.13
CA LEU A 22 -3.33 20.48 4.61
C LEU A 22 -4.14 21.77 4.46
N ILE A 23 -5.38 21.69 3.94
CA ILE A 23 -6.23 22.86 3.71
C ILE A 23 -6.95 23.35 4.98
N ASP A 24 -6.94 22.57 6.06
CA ASP A 24 -7.57 22.97 7.31
C ASP A 24 -6.76 24.08 8.00
N TRP A 25 -7.30 25.30 7.98
CA TRP A 25 -6.66 26.46 8.59
C TRP A 25 -6.77 26.50 10.11
N SER A 26 -7.59 25.63 10.72
CA SER A 26 -7.76 25.55 12.17
C SER A 26 -6.64 24.77 12.87
N ILE A 27 -5.89 23.95 12.13
CA ILE A 27 -4.83 23.09 12.67
C ILE A 27 -3.46 23.81 12.57
N PRO A 28 -2.72 23.92 13.68
CA PRO A 28 -1.33 24.40 13.67
C PRO A 28 -0.42 23.52 12.78
N LEU A 29 0.55 24.13 12.10
CA LEU A 29 1.46 23.44 11.18
C LEU A 29 2.19 22.24 11.80
N ASN A 30 2.62 22.37 13.06
CA ASN A 30 3.29 21.29 13.80
C ASN A 30 2.35 20.11 14.12
N GLU A 31 1.06 20.36 14.30
CA GLU A 31 0.07 19.30 14.53
C GLU A 31 -0.32 18.60 13.23
N LYS A 32 -0.31 19.33 12.10
CA LYS A 32 -0.54 18.73 10.77
C LYS A 32 0.47 17.63 10.47
N ASP A 33 1.74 17.85 10.74
CA ASP A 33 2.78 16.84 10.49
C ASP A 33 2.54 15.56 11.28
N ASN A 34 2.14 15.68 12.55
CA ASN A 34 1.81 14.53 13.40
C ASN A 34 0.57 13.77 12.91
N LEU A 35 -0.42 14.47 12.38
CA LEU A 35 -1.63 13.87 11.81
C LEU A 35 -1.36 13.21 10.46
N MET A 36 -0.51 13.80 9.62
CA MET A 36 -0.16 13.26 8.31
C MET A 36 0.79 12.06 8.39
N LEU A 37 1.68 12.00 9.37
CA LEU A 37 2.69 10.94 9.51
C LEU A 37 2.12 9.52 9.40
N PRO A 38 1.09 9.11 10.17
CA PRO A 38 0.53 7.76 10.06
C PRO A 38 -0.11 7.49 8.70
N ILE A 39 -0.73 8.50 8.07
CA ILE A 39 -1.36 8.38 6.75
C ILE A 39 -0.28 8.16 5.67
N LEU A 40 0.82 8.90 5.73
CA LEU A 40 1.96 8.73 4.82
C LEU A 40 2.64 7.37 4.97
N GLN A 41 2.73 6.85 6.20
CA GLN A 41 3.26 5.50 6.45
C GLN A 41 2.36 4.43 5.83
N GLN A 42 1.04 4.54 5.99
CA GLN A 42 0.08 3.63 5.34
C GLN A 42 0.17 3.71 3.83
N LYS A 43 0.24 4.93 3.28
CA LYS A 43 0.40 5.15 1.84
C LYS A 43 1.64 4.44 1.30
N ARG A 44 2.78 4.54 1.99
CA ARG A 44 4.02 3.84 1.60
C ARG A 44 3.84 2.33 1.49
N VAL A 45 3.19 1.71 2.49
CA VAL A 45 2.95 0.26 2.49
C VAL A 45 2.03 -0.15 1.33
N LEU A 46 0.96 0.61 1.09
CA LEU A 46 0.02 0.35 0.01
C LEU A 46 0.65 0.54 -1.37
N THR A 47 1.49 1.56 -1.56
CA THR A 47 2.23 1.76 -2.81
C THR A 47 3.15 0.57 -3.09
N GLN A 48 3.92 0.11 -2.10
CA GLN A 48 4.75 -1.08 -2.26
C GLN A 48 3.92 -2.32 -2.60
N THR A 49 2.79 -2.51 -1.91
CA THR A 49 1.89 -3.65 -2.16
C THR A 49 1.31 -3.59 -3.58
N LEU A 50 0.99 -2.40 -4.08
CA LEU A 50 0.50 -2.19 -5.44
C LEU A 50 1.58 -2.55 -6.47
N GLU A 51 2.82 -2.16 -6.24
CA GLU A 51 3.97 -2.52 -7.07
C GLU A 51 4.17 -4.03 -7.10
N ASP A 52 4.17 -4.68 -5.93
CA ASP A 52 4.34 -6.13 -5.80
C ASP A 52 3.22 -6.90 -6.54
N LEU A 53 1.96 -6.47 -6.38
CA LEU A 53 0.83 -7.09 -7.07
C LEU A 53 0.85 -6.84 -8.57
N THR A 54 1.31 -5.66 -8.99
CA THR A 54 1.50 -5.33 -10.41
C THR A 54 2.59 -6.23 -11.01
N TYR A 55 3.70 -6.41 -10.30
CA TYR A 55 4.76 -7.33 -10.68
C TYR A 55 4.23 -8.76 -10.82
N LEU A 56 3.47 -9.27 -9.84
CA LEU A 56 2.91 -10.63 -9.87
C LEU A 56 1.88 -10.83 -10.98
N ARG A 57 1.09 -9.79 -11.30
CA ARG A 57 0.16 -9.81 -12.43
C ARG A 57 0.91 -9.98 -13.75
N ASP A 58 2.00 -9.25 -13.91
CA ASP A 58 2.78 -9.20 -15.16
C ASP A 58 3.80 -10.34 -15.24
N ASN A 59 4.19 -10.91 -14.09
CA ASN A 59 5.10 -12.05 -13.93
C ASN A 59 4.44 -13.15 -13.09
N PRO A 60 3.39 -13.81 -13.62
CA PRO A 60 2.68 -14.83 -12.86
C PRO A 60 3.63 -15.97 -12.50
N PRO A 61 3.57 -16.47 -11.24
CA PRO A 61 4.38 -17.61 -10.84
C PRO A 61 4.04 -18.82 -11.71
N LYS A 62 5.04 -19.65 -11.99
CA LYS A 62 4.82 -20.87 -12.76
C LYS A 62 3.89 -21.81 -11.99
N PRO A 63 2.93 -22.46 -12.66
CA PRO A 63 2.10 -23.49 -12.02
C PRO A 63 2.99 -24.53 -11.32
N ASN A 64 2.60 -24.92 -10.11
CA ASN A 64 3.29 -25.93 -9.28
C ASN A 64 4.74 -25.59 -8.88
N GLN A 65 5.13 -24.30 -8.84
CA GLN A 65 6.35 -23.95 -8.13
C GLN A 65 6.18 -24.21 -6.62
N PRO A 66 7.06 -25.01 -5.98
CA PRO A 66 7.05 -25.13 -4.54
C PRO A 66 7.27 -23.74 -3.92
N CYS A 67 6.48 -23.37 -2.91
CA CYS A 67 6.79 -22.20 -2.11
C CYS A 67 8.17 -22.44 -1.49
N GLY A 68 9.07 -21.44 -1.47
CA GLY A 68 10.51 -21.68 -1.26
C GLY A 68 10.87 -22.58 -0.07
N ILE A 69 10.06 -22.58 1.00
CA ILE A 69 10.23 -23.43 2.19
C ILE A 69 9.81 -24.89 1.96
N SER A 70 8.77 -25.17 1.16
CA SER A 70 8.32 -26.54 0.89
C SER A 70 9.32 -27.33 0.04
N LYS A 71 10.24 -26.65 -0.66
CA LYS A 71 11.34 -27.28 -1.40
C LYS A 71 12.37 -27.96 -0.49
N TYR A 72 12.45 -27.56 0.78
CA TYR A 72 13.42 -28.06 1.76
C TYR A 72 12.77 -28.89 2.88
N ARG A 73 11.47 -29.18 2.79
CA ARG A 73 10.85 -30.15 3.70
C ARG A 73 11.14 -31.55 3.15
N GLU A 74 11.90 -32.33 3.91
CA GLU A 74 11.90 -33.78 3.79
C GLU A 74 10.62 -34.26 4.48
N ASP A 75 9.78 -35.04 3.78
CA ASP A 75 8.55 -35.64 4.33
C ASP A 75 8.86 -36.67 5.43
#